data_AF-A0A369SKV0-F1
#
_entry.id   AF-A0A369SKV0-F1
#
_cell.length_a   1.000
_cell.length_b   1.000
_cell.length_c   1.000
_cell.angle_alpha   90.00
_cell.angle_beta   90.00
_cell.angle_gamma   90.00
#
_symmetry.space_group_name_H-M   'P 1'
#
loop_
_entity.id
_entity.type
_entity.pdbx_description
1 polymer ?
#
loop_
_entity_poly.entity_id
_entity_poly.type
_entity_poly.pdbx_seq_one_letter_code
_entity_poly.pdbx_strand_id
1 'polypeptide(L)'
;MANGSNLAMLLLEDNQVARGLAWSFGILGIISNIYVFMGKFRRCRRIFSRHKRTAPEYAVNDSTNDSKNKRVSVFFINNLAVADLLGSFYLLTIASADYHYHLQYSGNQNKYNYHSNQTINTKSWRCKSTLSTTLAPSVNGNLTIGAMWLQDPVCSIARLLITIDSFMSVLITFFIAIDRYITIIHHRSLYRITRRRAIIIMAICWLVGIACSTYIVIRSINTADNDTSSGTFRNLCMYGNLNDVPLQIFLFISIGLWSMSYLLVLVLYAKIIYHVRRVTLVKTRRITAERYLLVIAVMIAFTNLACWLPAILIAMFKLLQLSIVESRSFMQIVPIGIFLLAINSAINPLIYSILSNKMCKRWVNTVK
;
A
#
# COMPACT_ATOMS: atom_id res chain seq x y z
N MET A 1 5.96 27.97 -33.69
CA MET A 1 5.59 27.94 -32.26
C MET A 1 5.67 26.50 -31.79
N ALA A 2 6.86 26.06 -31.41
CA ALA A 2 7.13 24.73 -30.91
C ALA A 2 7.99 24.89 -29.66
N ASN A 3 7.45 24.51 -28.50
CA ASN A 3 8.21 24.13 -27.31
C ASN A 3 7.27 23.34 -26.41
N GLY A 4 6.94 22.13 -26.88
CA GLY A 4 6.40 21.07 -26.05
C GLY A 4 7.54 20.47 -25.24
N SER A 5 7.86 21.07 -24.10
CA SER A 5 8.69 20.40 -23.11
C SER A 5 7.92 19.19 -22.59
N ASN A 6 8.45 18.00 -22.83
CA ASN A 6 8.07 16.74 -22.20
C ASN A 6 8.21 16.90 -20.67
N LEU A 7 7.16 17.40 -20.03
CA LEU A 7 7.08 17.53 -18.58
C LEU A 7 6.85 16.13 -18.02
N ALA A 8 7.94 15.45 -17.65
CA ALA A 8 7.84 14.31 -16.76
C ALA A 8 7.01 14.75 -15.55
N MET A 9 5.91 14.06 -15.29
CA MET A 9 4.88 14.52 -14.36
C MET A 9 5.19 14.04 -12.96
N LEU A 10 6.06 14.77 -12.28
CA LEU A 10 6.73 14.30 -11.08
C LEU A 10 6.07 14.89 -9.82
N LEU A 11 5.19 14.11 -9.17
CA LEU A 11 4.44 14.53 -7.96
C LEU A 11 5.31 15.09 -6.82
N LEU A 12 6.45 14.45 -6.54
CA LEU A 12 7.40 14.78 -5.49
C LEU A 12 8.47 15.80 -5.94
N GLU A 13 8.75 15.93 -7.24
CA GLU A 13 9.79 16.84 -7.73
C GLU A 13 9.34 18.28 -7.47
N ASP A 14 10.21 19.07 -6.84
CA ASP A 14 9.94 20.44 -6.39
C ASP A 14 8.71 20.63 -5.48
N ASN A 15 8.12 19.53 -4.98
CA ASN A 15 6.97 19.56 -4.09
C ASN A 15 7.37 19.13 -2.67
N GLN A 16 7.87 20.10 -1.90
CA GLN A 16 8.30 19.89 -0.51
C GLN A 16 7.17 19.36 0.38
N VAL A 17 5.91 19.73 0.08
CA VAL A 17 4.73 19.27 0.84
C VAL A 17 4.52 17.77 0.60
N ALA A 18 4.49 17.31 -0.66
CA ALA A 18 4.31 15.90 -0.97
C ALA A 18 5.42 15.02 -0.39
N ARG A 19 6.68 15.50 -0.45
CA ARG A 19 7.83 14.83 0.17
C ARG A 19 7.71 14.74 1.69
N GLY A 20 7.34 15.84 2.34
CA GLY A 20 7.10 15.89 3.79
C GLY A 20 5.96 14.97 4.23
N LEU A 21 4.88 14.90 3.45
CA LEU A 21 3.77 13.96 3.68
C LEU A 21 4.24 12.51 3.54
N ALA A 22 5.05 12.19 2.52
CA ALA A 22 5.57 10.84 2.31
C ALA A 22 6.40 10.35 3.51
N TRP A 23 7.33 11.17 4.02
CA TRP A 23 8.06 10.85 5.25
C TRP A 23 7.14 10.72 6.46
N SER A 24 6.21 11.67 6.63
CA SER A 24 5.31 11.69 7.80
C SER A 24 4.44 10.44 7.86
N PHE A 25 3.79 10.07 6.75
CA PHE A 25 2.97 8.87 6.66
C PHE A 25 3.81 7.59 6.71
N GLY A 26 5.02 7.57 6.12
CA GLY A 26 5.94 6.44 6.23
C GLY A 26 6.35 6.16 7.69
N ILE A 27 6.78 7.18 8.44
CA ILE A 27 7.15 7.05 9.86
C ILE A 27 5.93 6.63 10.69
N LEU A 28 4.80 7.31 10.51
CA LEU A 28 3.57 7.02 11.25
C LEU A 28 3.08 5.60 10.97
N GLY A 29 3.14 5.17 9.71
CA GLY A 29 2.76 3.83 9.27
C GLY A 29 3.63 2.76 9.92
N ILE A 30 4.95 2.94 9.94
CA ILE A 30 5.86 2.01 10.63
C ILE A 30 5.53 1.90 12.12
N ILE A 31 5.45 3.03 12.83
CA ILE A 31 5.17 3.03 14.27
C ILE A 31 3.82 2.36 14.56
N SER A 32 2.79 2.72 13.80
CA SER A 32 1.43 2.26 14.04
C SER A 32 1.25 0.78 13.69
N ASN A 33 1.81 0.31 12.57
CA ASN A 33 1.74 -1.10 12.16
C ASN A 33 2.58 -2.01 13.08
N ILE A 34 3.77 -1.55 13.53
CA ILE A 34 4.54 -2.25 14.57
C ILE A 34 3.72 -2.34 15.86
N TYR A 35 3.07 -1.26 16.27
CA TYR A 35 2.20 -1.27 17.46
C TYR A 35 1.05 -2.27 17.33
N VAL A 36 0.40 -2.37 16.16
CA VAL A 36 -0.67 -3.35 15.91
C VAL A 36 -0.11 -4.78 15.98
N PHE A 37 1.01 -5.04 15.30
CA PHE A 37 1.66 -6.36 15.27
C PHE A 37 2.15 -6.81 16.66
N MET A 38 2.80 -5.91 17.41
CA MET A 38 3.29 -6.17 18.78
C MET A 38 2.18 -6.10 19.84
N GLY A 39 1.07 -5.41 19.53
CA GLY A 39 -0.13 -5.28 20.35
C GLY A 39 -0.77 -6.62 20.74
N LYS A 40 -0.35 -7.70 20.06
CA LYS A 40 -0.55 -9.11 20.39
C LYS A 40 -0.37 -9.46 21.88
N PHE A 41 0.39 -8.72 22.67
CA PHE A 41 0.90 -9.29 23.93
C PHE A 41 0.34 -8.73 25.25
N ARG A 42 -0.01 -7.44 25.35
CA ARG A 42 -0.05 -6.80 26.69
C ARG A 42 -1.43 -6.51 27.28
N ARG A 43 -2.43 -6.04 26.51
CA ARG A 43 -3.66 -5.45 27.11
C ARG A 43 -4.83 -6.44 27.25
N CYS A 44 -5.12 -7.25 26.22
CA CYS A 44 -6.19 -8.26 26.29
C CYS A 44 -5.79 -9.53 27.06
N ARG A 45 -4.51 -9.93 27.03
CA ARG A 45 -4.02 -11.13 27.76
C ARG A 45 -4.21 -11.00 29.28
N ARG A 46 -3.99 -9.79 29.84
CA ARG A 46 -4.18 -9.53 31.29
C ARG A 46 -5.66 -9.57 31.69
N ILE A 47 -6.54 -8.90 30.96
CA ILE A 47 -7.97 -8.82 31.30
C ILE A 47 -8.67 -10.17 31.10
N PHE A 48 -8.33 -10.89 30.02
CA PHE A 48 -8.90 -12.22 29.73
C PHE A 48 -8.44 -13.29 30.72
N SER A 49 -7.20 -13.20 31.25
CA SER A 49 -6.73 -14.12 32.30
C SER A 49 -7.50 -14.00 33.61
N ARG A 50 -8.00 -12.80 33.94
CA ARG A 50 -8.79 -12.55 35.17
C ARG A 50 -10.23 -13.03 35.03
N HIS A 51 -10.85 -12.89 33.86
CA HIS A 51 -12.25 -13.27 33.64
C HIS A 51 -12.44 -14.80 33.48
N LYS A 52 -11.40 -15.54 33.07
CA LYS A 52 -11.47 -17.00 32.91
C LYS A 52 -11.55 -17.77 34.23
N ARG A 53 -11.25 -17.13 35.37
CA ARG A 53 -11.32 -17.76 36.70
C ARG A 53 -12.72 -17.84 37.29
N THR A 54 -13.70 -17.12 36.72
CA THR A 54 -15.01 -16.90 37.38
C THR A 54 -16.23 -17.32 36.55
N ALA A 55 -16.05 -18.02 35.42
CA ALA A 55 -17.15 -18.29 34.48
C ALA A 55 -17.69 -19.74 34.57
N PRO A 56 -19.02 -19.95 34.57
CA PRO A 56 -19.64 -21.27 34.64
C PRO A 56 -19.48 -22.09 33.34
N GLU A 57 -19.45 -23.41 33.44
CA GLU A 57 -19.02 -24.37 32.41
C GLU A 57 -19.79 -24.28 31.07
N TYR A 58 -21.08 -23.96 31.07
CA TYR A 58 -21.85 -23.77 29.83
C TYR A 58 -21.48 -22.45 29.09
N ALA A 59 -21.17 -21.39 29.84
CA ALA A 59 -20.63 -20.15 29.29
C ALA A 59 -19.19 -20.33 28.78
N VAL A 60 -18.44 -21.30 29.33
CA VAL A 60 -17.09 -21.63 28.88
C VAL A 60 -17.12 -22.13 27.42
N ASN A 61 -18.04 -23.02 27.04
CA ASN A 61 -18.07 -23.55 25.67
C ASN A 61 -18.39 -22.49 24.59
N ASP A 62 -19.37 -21.62 24.79
CA ASP A 62 -19.66 -20.54 23.83
C ASP A 62 -18.53 -19.48 23.82
N SER A 63 -17.95 -19.18 24.99
CA SER A 63 -16.78 -18.29 25.07
C SER A 63 -15.54 -18.86 24.38
N THR A 64 -15.35 -20.18 24.37
CA THR A 64 -14.20 -20.80 23.71
C THR A 64 -14.26 -20.63 22.20
N ASN A 65 -15.43 -20.79 21.58
CA ASN A 65 -15.62 -20.59 20.14
C ASN A 65 -15.53 -19.11 19.76
N ASP A 66 -16.11 -18.22 20.56
CA ASP A 66 -15.98 -16.77 20.36
C ASP A 66 -14.51 -16.31 20.46
N SER A 67 -13.74 -16.88 21.39
CA SER A 67 -12.30 -16.62 21.52
C SER A 67 -11.47 -17.18 20.36
N LYS A 68 -11.88 -18.30 19.75
CA LYS A 68 -11.22 -18.87 18.58
C LYS A 68 -11.46 -17.97 17.37
N ASN A 69 -12.69 -17.48 17.16
CA ASN A 69 -13.04 -16.59 16.05
C ASN A 69 -12.30 -15.26 16.14
N LYS A 70 -12.29 -14.63 17.32
CA LYS A 70 -11.52 -13.39 17.55
C LYS A 70 -10.03 -13.56 17.26
N ARG A 71 -9.45 -14.74 17.54
CA ARG A 71 -8.05 -15.04 17.21
C ARG A 71 -7.78 -15.13 15.71
N VAL A 72 -8.75 -15.60 14.92
CA VAL A 72 -8.62 -15.68 13.46
C VAL A 72 -8.73 -14.30 12.82
N SER A 73 -9.69 -13.47 13.22
CA SER A 73 -9.81 -12.10 12.69
C SER A 73 -8.60 -11.25 13.05
N VAL A 74 -8.12 -11.35 14.29
CA VAL A 74 -6.88 -10.68 14.72
C VAL A 74 -5.67 -11.23 13.96
N PHE A 75 -5.68 -12.51 13.57
CA PHE A 75 -4.60 -13.08 12.75
C PHE A 75 -4.58 -12.46 11.35
N PHE A 76 -5.73 -12.28 10.69
CA PHE A 76 -5.79 -11.57 9.41
C PHE A 76 -5.37 -10.10 9.53
N ILE A 77 -5.85 -9.39 10.55
CA ILE A 77 -5.46 -8.00 10.83
C ILE A 77 -3.95 -7.86 11.05
N ASN A 78 -3.32 -8.81 11.76
CA ASN A 78 -1.87 -8.79 11.94
C ASN A 78 -1.11 -9.02 10.63
N ASN A 79 -1.62 -9.89 9.74
CA ASN A 79 -1.02 -10.06 8.43
C ASN A 79 -1.18 -8.80 7.59
N LEU A 80 -2.32 -8.10 7.72
CA LEU A 80 -2.51 -6.82 7.03
C LEU A 80 -1.52 -5.77 7.53
N ALA A 81 -1.32 -5.66 8.84
CA ALA A 81 -0.30 -4.77 9.40
C ALA A 81 1.12 -5.11 8.93
N VAL A 82 1.44 -6.39 8.69
CA VAL A 82 2.75 -6.79 8.12
C VAL A 82 2.87 -6.39 6.65
N ALA A 83 1.80 -6.52 5.86
CA ALA A 83 1.78 -6.03 4.49
C ALA A 83 1.93 -4.50 4.45
N ASP A 84 1.15 -3.79 5.26
CA ASP A 84 1.15 -2.33 5.35
C ASP A 84 2.52 -1.75 5.80
N LEU A 85 3.35 -2.54 6.52
CA LEU A 85 4.74 -2.15 6.80
C LEU A 85 5.57 -2.01 5.52
N LEU A 86 5.34 -2.87 4.52
CA LEU A 86 6.02 -2.80 3.23
C LEU A 86 5.65 -1.50 2.51
N GLY A 87 4.36 -1.13 2.50
CA GLY A 87 3.89 0.16 1.97
C GLY A 87 4.49 1.37 2.71
N SER A 88 4.64 1.26 4.04
CA SER A 88 5.26 2.31 4.86
C SER A 88 6.76 2.46 4.57
N PHE A 89 7.49 1.36 4.38
CA PHE A 89 8.90 1.39 3.94
C PHE A 89 9.05 1.96 2.53
N TYR A 90 8.13 1.64 1.62
CA TYR A 90 8.09 2.24 0.29
C TYR A 90 7.97 3.77 0.36
N LEU A 91 7.04 4.31 1.17
CA LEU A 91 6.88 5.76 1.36
C LEU A 91 8.17 6.45 1.83
N LEU A 92 8.86 5.85 2.80
CA LEU A 92 10.15 6.37 3.25
C LEU A 92 11.22 6.32 2.16
N THR A 93 11.23 5.24 1.38
CA THR A 93 12.21 5.02 0.33
C THR A 93 12.06 6.07 -0.77
N ILE A 94 10.84 6.27 -1.30
CA ILE A 94 10.61 7.26 -2.36
C ILE A 94 10.87 8.69 -1.89
N ALA A 95 10.54 9.03 -0.64
CA ALA A 95 10.78 10.37 -0.09
C ALA A 95 12.27 10.65 0.09
N SER A 96 13.02 9.65 0.58
CA SER A 96 14.46 9.75 0.79
C SER A 96 15.23 9.77 -0.52
N ALA A 97 14.82 8.96 -1.49
CA ALA A 97 15.38 8.97 -2.84
C ALA A 97 15.14 10.34 -3.52
N ASP A 98 13.89 10.83 -3.51
CA ASP A 98 13.55 12.12 -4.10
C ASP A 98 14.38 13.26 -3.48
N TYR A 99 14.57 13.27 -2.16
CA TYR A 99 15.47 14.23 -1.49
C TYR A 99 16.93 14.11 -1.95
N HIS A 100 17.46 12.88 -1.99
CA HIS A 100 18.85 12.61 -2.36
C HIS A 100 19.16 13.08 -3.79
N TYR A 101 18.34 12.68 -4.76
CA TYR A 101 18.55 13.07 -6.15
C TYR A 101 18.30 14.56 -6.40
N HIS A 102 17.39 15.20 -5.64
CA HIS A 102 17.19 16.65 -5.70
C HIS A 102 18.39 17.45 -5.19
N LEU A 103 19.05 17.00 -4.11
CA LEU A 103 20.29 17.62 -3.61
C LEU A 103 21.43 17.50 -4.63
N GLN A 104 21.59 16.33 -5.24
CA GLN A 104 22.62 16.09 -6.24
C GLN A 104 22.44 16.98 -7.48
N TYR A 105 21.19 17.24 -7.89
CA TYR A 105 20.88 18.19 -8.97
C TYR A 105 21.27 19.62 -8.61
N SER A 106 20.83 20.09 -7.43
CA SER A 106 21.09 21.46 -6.97
C SER A 106 22.59 21.73 -6.82
N GLY A 107 23.34 20.74 -6.33
CA GLY A 107 24.81 20.82 -6.22
C GLY A 107 25.51 20.92 -7.58
N ASN A 108 25.07 20.14 -8.58
CA ASN A 108 25.63 20.21 -9.93
C ASN A 108 25.30 21.52 -10.64
N GLN A 109 24.05 22.00 -10.56
CA GLN A 109 23.64 23.31 -11.09
C GLN A 109 24.49 24.44 -10.52
N ASN A 110 24.70 24.45 -9.21
CA ASN A 110 25.54 25.46 -8.55
C ASN A 110 27.00 25.38 -9.02
N LYS A 111 27.53 24.18 -9.28
CA LYS A 111 28.89 23.99 -9.82
C LYS A 111 29.05 24.49 -11.26
N TYR A 112 28.03 24.29 -12.11
CA TYR A 112 28.01 24.82 -13.47
C TYR A 112 27.82 26.34 -13.50
N ASN A 113 26.95 26.90 -12.65
CA ASN A 113 26.75 28.35 -12.52
C ASN A 113 27.98 29.06 -11.93
N TYR A 114 28.77 28.38 -11.08
CA TYR A 114 30.03 28.90 -10.58
C TYR A 114 31.11 28.96 -11.67
N HIS A 115 31.11 28.00 -12.60
CA HIS A 115 32.04 27.98 -13.73
C HIS A 115 31.62 28.88 -14.91
N SER A 116 30.32 29.16 -15.09
CA SER A 116 29.86 30.09 -16.15
C SER A 116 30.00 31.57 -15.77
N ASN A 117 30.12 31.88 -14.48
CA ASN A 117 30.40 33.24 -13.99
C ASN A 117 31.89 33.58 -13.92
N GLN A 118 32.79 32.63 -14.23
CA GLN A 118 34.18 32.92 -14.53
C GLN A 118 34.31 33.07 -16.05
N THR A 119 34.66 34.27 -16.49
CA THR A 119 34.91 34.63 -17.88
C THR A 119 35.66 33.54 -18.63
N ILE A 120 35.07 33.08 -19.75
CA ILE A 120 35.71 32.18 -20.72
C ILE A 120 36.92 32.91 -21.30
N ASN A 121 38.09 32.73 -20.68
CA ASN A 121 39.37 32.96 -21.33
C ASN A 121 39.81 31.62 -21.93
N THR A 122 39.67 31.52 -23.24
CA THR A 122 40.16 30.41 -24.05
C THR A 122 41.68 30.32 -23.92
N LYS A 123 42.19 29.37 -23.14
CA LYS A 123 43.56 28.85 -23.31
C LYS A 123 43.66 27.40 -22.85
N SER A 124 43.73 26.54 -23.87
CA SER A 124 44.27 25.18 -23.92
C SER A 124 45.10 24.76 -22.71
N TRP A 125 44.68 23.69 -22.04
CA TRP A 125 45.59 22.77 -21.35
C TRP A 125 45.29 21.33 -21.72
N ARG A 126 46.24 20.75 -22.45
CA ARG A 126 46.32 19.34 -22.83
C ARG A 126 47.06 18.62 -21.71
N CYS A 127 46.42 17.71 -20.98
CA CYS A 127 47.11 16.78 -20.09
C CYS A 127 46.97 15.35 -20.58
N LYS A 128 48.12 14.68 -20.63
CA LYS A 128 48.36 13.32 -21.09
C LYS A 128 48.55 12.42 -19.86
N SER A 129 48.03 11.19 -19.96
CA SER A 129 48.49 9.94 -19.33
C SER A 129 47.54 9.22 -18.34
N THR A 130 47.30 7.95 -18.71
CA THR A 130 47.22 6.71 -17.91
C THR A 130 45.87 6.23 -17.35
N LEU A 131 45.31 5.29 -18.11
CA LEU A 131 44.39 4.18 -17.81
C LEU A 131 44.10 3.90 -16.32
N SER A 132 42.86 4.18 -15.90
CA SER A 132 42.08 3.39 -14.94
C SER A 132 40.60 3.72 -15.14
N THR A 133 39.79 2.69 -15.34
CA THR A 133 38.35 2.71 -15.65
C THR A 133 37.54 3.53 -14.66
N THR A 134 37.20 4.77 -15.02
CA THR A 134 36.05 5.52 -14.48
C THR A 134 35.43 6.30 -15.62
N LEU A 135 34.21 5.90 -16.02
CA LEU A 135 33.36 6.63 -16.96
C LEU A 135 33.12 8.03 -16.40
N ALA A 136 33.81 9.03 -16.95
CA ALA A 136 33.44 10.43 -16.80
C ALA A 136 32.07 10.64 -17.47
N PRO A 137 31.16 11.43 -16.88
CA PRO A 137 29.87 11.68 -17.49
C PRO A 137 30.07 12.55 -18.73
N SER A 138 29.71 11.97 -19.88
CA SER A 138 29.60 12.61 -21.19
C SER A 138 28.76 13.89 -21.10
N VAL A 139 29.32 14.99 -21.60
CA VAL A 139 28.70 16.32 -21.77
C VAL A 139 27.78 16.35 -23.01
N ASN A 140 27.26 15.20 -23.45
CA ASN A 140 26.18 15.14 -24.44
C ASN A 140 24.86 14.91 -23.69
N GLY A 141 24.22 16.03 -23.34
CA GLY A 141 23.03 16.10 -22.52
C GLY A 141 21.86 15.30 -23.09
N ASN A 142 21.34 14.37 -22.27
CA ASN A 142 19.92 14.03 -22.13
C ASN A 142 19.67 12.83 -21.17
N LEU A 143 20.58 12.50 -20.25
CA LEU A 143 20.23 11.60 -19.15
C LEU A 143 19.59 12.40 -18.02
N THR A 144 18.26 12.57 -18.10
CA THR A 144 17.46 13.20 -17.03
C THR A 144 17.65 12.45 -15.71
N ILE A 145 17.78 13.15 -14.59
CA ILE A 145 18.00 12.56 -13.24
C ILE A 145 16.96 11.48 -12.87
N GLY A 146 15.72 11.64 -13.32
CA GLY A 146 14.69 10.61 -13.17
C GLY A 146 15.06 9.26 -13.81
N ALA A 147 15.95 9.23 -14.80
CA ALA A 147 16.47 7.98 -15.40
C ALA A 147 17.47 7.28 -14.48
N MET A 148 18.28 8.01 -13.70
CA MET A 148 19.24 7.42 -12.76
C MET A 148 18.53 6.71 -11.60
N TRP A 149 17.49 7.33 -11.04
CA TRP A 149 16.67 6.72 -9.99
C TRP A 149 15.97 5.44 -10.48
N LEU A 150 15.46 5.42 -11.71
CA LEU A 150 14.73 4.27 -12.25
C LEU A 150 15.61 3.03 -12.45
N GLN A 151 16.92 3.21 -12.61
CA GLN A 151 17.94 2.16 -12.74
C GLN A 151 18.53 1.74 -11.38
N ASP A 152 18.28 2.51 -10.31
CA ASP A 152 18.79 2.20 -8.99
C ASP A 152 18.15 0.92 -8.41
N PRO A 153 18.92 -0.03 -7.86
CA PRO A 153 18.38 -1.21 -7.18
C PRO A 153 17.38 -0.88 -6.06
N VAL A 154 17.55 0.26 -5.38
CA VAL A 154 16.64 0.74 -4.34
C VAL A 154 15.27 1.06 -4.92
N CYS A 155 15.20 1.56 -6.16
CA CYS A 155 13.93 1.73 -6.85
C CYS A 155 13.29 0.36 -7.16
N SER A 156 14.05 -0.63 -7.63
CA SER A 156 13.52 -1.97 -7.85
C SER A 156 12.96 -2.62 -6.57
N ILE A 157 13.62 -2.40 -5.43
CA ILE A 157 13.11 -2.80 -4.11
C ILE A 157 11.83 -2.03 -3.76
N ALA A 158 11.79 -0.71 -3.97
CA ALA A 158 10.60 0.10 -3.73
C ALA A 158 9.39 -0.40 -4.54
N ARG A 159 9.58 -0.72 -5.84
CA ARG A 159 8.55 -1.34 -6.70
C ARG A 159 8.03 -2.64 -6.10
N LEU A 160 8.93 -3.50 -5.62
CA LEU A 160 8.57 -4.78 -5.01
C LEU A 160 7.74 -4.58 -3.74
N LEU A 161 8.12 -3.63 -2.88
CA LEU A 161 7.43 -3.35 -1.62
C LEU A 161 5.98 -2.90 -1.85
N ILE A 162 5.77 -1.90 -2.71
CA ILE A 162 4.43 -1.34 -2.96
C ILE A 162 3.52 -2.32 -3.69
N THR A 163 4.06 -3.15 -4.58
CA THR A 163 3.29 -4.17 -5.29
C THR A 163 2.88 -5.31 -4.36
N ILE A 164 3.78 -5.80 -3.50
CA ILE A 164 3.41 -6.82 -2.51
C ILE A 164 2.34 -6.29 -1.56
N ASP A 165 2.52 -5.08 -1.02
CA ASP A 165 1.54 -4.42 -0.15
C ASP A 165 0.16 -4.34 -0.83
N SER A 166 0.13 -3.86 -2.07
CA SER A 166 -1.05 -3.76 -2.91
C SER A 166 -1.80 -5.09 -3.06
N PHE A 167 -1.10 -6.16 -3.46
CA PHE A 167 -1.70 -7.50 -3.61
C PHE A 167 -2.23 -8.03 -2.28
N MET A 168 -1.42 -7.93 -1.21
CA MET A 168 -1.77 -8.47 0.10
C MET A 168 -2.95 -7.72 0.72
N SER A 169 -3.01 -6.40 0.56
CA SER A 169 -4.10 -5.57 1.09
C SER A 169 -5.46 -5.99 0.51
N VAL A 170 -5.55 -6.19 -0.82
CA VAL A 170 -6.78 -6.67 -1.48
C VAL A 170 -7.16 -8.07 -1.00
N LEU A 171 -6.21 -9.01 -1.03
CA LEU A 171 -6.48 -10.42 -0.66
C LEU A 171 -6.89 -10.56 0.81
N ILE A 172 -6.18 -9.90 1.72
CA ILE A 172 -6.48 -9.97 3.15
C ILE A 172 -7.83 -9.32 3.45
N THR A 173 -8.15 -8.18 2.81
CA THR A 173 -9.46 -7.53 2.97
C THR A 173 -10.61 -8.44 2.57
N PHE A 174 -10.45 -9.17 1.47
CA PHE A 174 -11.42 -10.16 1.01
C PHE A 174 -11.61 -11.29 2.04
N PHE A 175 -10.52 -11.88 2.54
CA PHE A 175 -10.61 -12.94 3.55
C PHE A 175 -11.12 -12.44 4.90
N ILE A 176 -10.86 -11.20 5.29
CA ILE A 176 -11.50 -10.57 6.44
C ILE A 176 -13.01 -10.52 6.23
N ALA A 177 -13.49 -10.08 5.06
CA ALA A 177 -14.93 -10.01 4.77
C ALA A 177 -15.60 -11.40 4.83
N ILE A 178 -14.96 -12.44 4.29
CA ILE A 178 -15.44 -13.83 4.37
C ILE A 178 -15.48 -14.32 5.82
N ASP A 179 -14.41 -14.11 6.60
CA ASP A 179 -14.35 -14.49 8.01
C ASP A 179 -15.48 -13.84 8.81
N ARG A 180 -15.73 -12.54 8.59
CA ARG A 180 -16.83 -11.80 9.22
C ARG A 180 -18.19 -12.33 8.78
N TYR A 181 -18.38 -12.58 7.48
CA TYR A 181 -19.62 -13.12 6.92
C TYR A 181 -19.98 -14.46 7.55
N ILE A 182 -19.05 -15.42 7.54
CA ILE A 182 -19.27 -16.76 8.10
C ILE A 182 -19.49 -16.69 9.61
N THR A 183 -18.74 -15.86 10.33
CA THR A 183 -18.85 -15.73 11.79
C THR A 183 -20.21 -15.18 12.22
N ILE A 184 -20.71 -14.15 11.53
CA ILE A 184 -21.93 -13.43 11.93
C ILE A 184 -23.20 -14.14 11.43
N ILE A 185 -23.25 -14.51 10.15
CA ILE A 185 -24.47 -15.08 9.56
C ILE A 185 -24.58 -16.58 9.89
N HIS A 186 -23.46 -17.30 9.82
CA HIS A 186 -23.45 -18.75 9.98
C HIS A 186 -22.86 -19.19 11.33
N HIS A 187 -23.56 -18.82 12.41
CA HIS A 187 -23.12 -19.04 13.80
C HIS A 187 -22.86 -20.51 14.21
N ARG A 188 -23.33 -21.50 13.44
CA ARG A 188 -23.10 -22.95 13.68
C ARG A 188 -22.46 -23.69 12.48
N SER A 189 -21.95 -22.95 11.51
CA SER A 189 -21.47 -23.56 10.26
C SER A 189 -20.13 -24.29 10.39
N LEU A 190 -20.04 -25.43 9.71
CA LEU A 190 -18.81 -26.21 9.49
C LEU A 190 -17.81 -25.49 8.58
N TYR A 191 -18.25 -24.45 7.86
CA TYR A 191 -17.44 -23.64 6.94
C TYR A 191 -16.57 -22.59 7.65
N ARG A 192 -16.56 -22.55 8.98
CA ARG A 192 -15.70 -21.62 9.74
C ARG A 192 -14.22 -21.78 9.40
N ILE A 193 -13.56 -20.65 9.21
CA ILE A 193 -12.12 -20.61 8.98
C ILE A 193 -11.43 -20.92 10.31
N THR A 194 -10.81 -22.09 10.39
CA THR A 194 -9.99 -22.46 11.55
C THR A 194 -8.65 -21.76 11.49
N ARG A 195 -7.96 -21.60 12.64
CA ARG A 195 -6.62 -21.00 12.66
C ARG A 195 -5.62 -21.70 11.73
N ARG A 196 -5.68 -23.04 11.64
CA ARG A 196 -4.82 -23.81 10.71
C ARG A 196 -5.12 -23.45 9.25
N ARG A 197 -6.41 -23.43 8.88
CA ARG A 197 -6.84 -23.01 7.53
C ARG A 197 -6.43 -21.57 7.23
N ALA A 198 -6.60 -20.64 8.17
CA ALA A 198 -6.19 -19.25 8.02
C ALA A 198 -4.67 -19.12 7.77
N ILE A 199 -3.83 -19.88 8.47
CA ILE A 199 -2.38 -19.89 8.26
C ILE A 199 -2.04 -20.37 6.83
N ILE A 200 -2.66 -21.46 6.39
CA ILE A 200 -2.45 -22.01 5.04
C ILE A 200 -2.90 -21.00 3.97
N ILE A 201 -4.11 -20.44 4.11
CA ILE A 201 -4.64 -19.40 3.21
C ILE A 201 -3.66 -18.23 3.14
N MET A 202 -3.18 -17.73 4.29
CA MET A 202 -2.26 -16.61 4.29
C MET A 202 -0.91 -16.94 3.65
N ALA A 203 -0.36 -18.13 3.90
CA ALA A 203 0.88 -18.57 3.26
C ALA A 203 0.74 -18.60 1.73
N ILE A 204 -0.39 -19.11 1.21
CA ILE A 204 -0.69 -19.11 -0.22
C ILE A 204 -0.81 -17.68 -0.75
N CYS A 205 -1.53 -16.79 -0.07
CA CYS A 205 -1.66 -15.39 -0.48
C CYS A 205 -0.29 -14.69 -0.55
N TRP A 206 0.59 -14.91 0.43
CA TRP A 206 1.94 -14.35 0.42
C TRP A 206 2.77 -14.87 -0.75
N LEU A 207 2.75 -16.18 -1.01
CA LEU A 207 3.47 -16.77 -2.14
C LEU A 207 2.99 -16.20 -3.47
N VAL A 208 1.67 -16.12 -3.68
CA VAL A 208 1.08 -15.53 -4.90
C VAL A 208 1.43 -14.05 -5.01
N GLY A 209 1.27 -13.27 -3.94
CA GLY A 209 1.57 -11.84 -3.93
C GLY A 209 3.03 -11.54 -4.26
N ILE A 210 3.97 -12.29 -3.67
CA ILE A 210 5.41 -12.17 -3.94
C ILE A 210 5.72 -12.57 -5.39
N ALA A 211 5.17 -13.69 -5.88
CA ALA A 211 5.40 -14.15 -7.24
C ALA A 211 4.90 -13.14 -8.28
N CYS A 212 3.67 -12.64 -8.13
CA CYS A 212 3.09 -11.62 -9.01
C CYS A 212 3.88 -10.31 -8.97
N SER A 213 4.29 -9.86 -7.78
CA SER A 213 5.10 -8.65 -7.62
C SER A 213 6.48 -8.78 -8.25
N THR A 214 7.12 -9.94 -8.07
CA THR A 214 8.42 -10.25 -8.68
C THR A 214 8.32 -10.27 -10.21
N TYR A 215 7.25 -10.86 -10.76
CA TYR A 215 7.00 -10.82 -12.20
C TYR A 215 6.90 -9.38 -12.73
N ILE A 216 6.13 -8.51 -12.06
CA ILE A 216 6.02 -7.09 -12.44
C ILE A 216 7.39 -6.42 -12.42
N VAL A 217 8.19 -6.63 -11.36
CA VAL A 217 9.51 -6.00 -11.20
C VAL A 217 10.50 -6.50 -12.26
N ILE A 218 10.57 -7.80 -12.53
CA ILE A 218 11.46 -8.37 -13.55
C ILE A 218 11.14 -7.80 -14.93
N ARG A 219 9.85 -7.80 -15.31
CA ARG A 219 9.39 -7.18 -16.57
C ARG A 219 9.75 -5.70 -16.60
N SER A 220 9.50 -4.99 -15.51
CA SER A 220 9.83 -3.58 -15.38
C SER A 220 11.31 -3.27 -15.62
N ILE A 221 12.22 -4.10 -15.10
CA ILE A 221 13.66 -3.90 -15.27
C ILE A 221 14.05 -4.18 -16.73
N ASN A 222 13.60 -5.31 -17.27
CA ASN A 222 13.95 -5.72 -18.64
C ASN A 222 13.44 -4.78 -19.73
N THR A 223 12.36 -4.02 -19.47
CA THR A 223 11.82 -3.02 -20.40
C THR A 223 12.33 -1.60 -20.10
N ALA A 224 12.95 -1.36 -18.94
CA ALA A 224 13.47 -0.04 -18.57
C ALA A 224 14.65 0.42 -19.45
N ASP A 225 15.37 -0.51 -20.08
CA ASP A 225 16.56 -0.24 -20.89
C ASP A 225 16.25 0.38 -22.27
N ASN A 226 15.00 0.32 -22.75
CA ASN A 226 14.67 0.72 -24.12
C ASN A 226 14.02 2.11 -24.25
N ASP A 227 13.67 2.77 -23.14
CA ASP A 227 12.84 3.97 -23.22
C ASP A 227 13.15 4.99 -22.10
N THR A 228 14.33 5.60 -22.20
CA THR A 228 14.79 6.72 -21.35
C THR A 228 13.93 7.99 -21.48
N SER A 229 12.86 7.98 -22.28
CA SER A 229 12.07 9.16 -22.68
C SER A 229 10.63 9.23 -22.16
N SER A 230 10.01 8.14 -21.68
CA SER A 230 8.53 8.04 -21.65
C SER A 230 7.88 7.64 -20.31
N GLY A 231 8.65 7.43 -19.23
CA GLY A 231 8.06 7.06 -17.93
C GLY A 231 7.33 8.22 -17.23
N THR A 232 6.00 8.25 -17.27
CA THR A 232 5.14 9.25 -16.59
C THR A 232 5.27 9.26 -15.06
N PHE A 233 5.83 8.21 -14.44
CA PHE A 233 5.84 7.98 -12.98
C PHE A 233 7.24 7.82 -12.36
N ARG A 234 8.25 8.55 -12.85
CA ARG A 234 9.67 8.26 -12.50
C ARG A 234 9.97 8.37 -11.01
N ASN A 235 9.52 9.43 -10.34
CA ASN A 235 9.82 9.69 -8.93
C ASN A 235 9.07 8.78 -7.94
N LEU A 236 7.88 8.29 -8.30
CA LEU A 236 7.16 7.32 -7.48
C LEU A 236 7.71 5.91 -7.62
N CYS A 237 8.70 5.71 -8.50
CA CYS A 237 9.29 4.40 -8.75
C CYS A 237 8.21 3.33 -8.97
N MET A 238 7.27 3.64 -9.87
CA MET A 238 6.23 2.71 -10.29
C MET A 238 6.42 2.38 -11.77
N TYR A 239 5.86 1.27 -12.23
CA TYR A 239 5.94 0.87 -13.62
C TYR A 239 5.29 1.93 -14.52
N GLY A 240 6.10 2.56 -15.38
CA GLY A 240 5.64 3.60 -16.31
C GLY A 240 5.59 3.17 -17.77
N ASN A 241 6.25 2.07 -18.15
CA ASN A 241 6.36 1.70 -19.56
C ASN A 241 5.16 0.86 -20.02
N LEU A 242 3.98 1.46 -20.13
CA LEU A 242 2.77 0.76 -20.61
C LEU A 242 2.83 0.38 -22.10
N ASN A 243 4.01 0.15 -22.70
CA ASN A 243 4.17 -0.42 -24.04
C ASN A 243 4.50 -1.93 -24.01
N ASP A 244 4.96 -2.47 -22.87
CA ASP A 244 5.16 -3.92 -22.72
C ASP A 244 3.81 -4.65 -22.70
N VAL A 245 3.44 -5.27 -23.82
CA VAL A 245 2.13 -5.92 -24.00
C VAL A 245 1.86 -7.00 -22.94
N PRO A 246 2.81 -7.91 -22.61
CA PRO A 246 2.56 -8.92 -21.57
C PRO A 246 2.34 -8.34 -20.18
N LEU A 247 3.08 -7.29 -19.79
CA LEU A 247 2.86 -6.61 -18.52
C LEU A 247 1.55 -5.81 -18.51
N GLN A 248 1.18 -5.16 -19.62
CA GLN A 248 -0.13 -4.51 -19.74
C GLN A 248 -1.28 -5.50 -19.54
N ILE A 249 -1.24 -6.65 -20.23
CA ILE A 249 -2.25 -7.71 -20.08
C ILE A 249 -2.31 -8.18 -18.63
N PHE A 250 -1.16 -8.42 -18.00
CA PHE A 250 -1.09 -8.86 -16.61
C PHE A 250 -1.67 -7.83 -15.63
N LEU A 251 -1.32 -6.55 -15.77
CA LEU A 251 -1.85 -5.46 -14.94
C LEU A 251 -3.36 -5.32 -15.13
N PHE A 252 -3.82 -5.43 -16.37
CA PHE A 252 -5.23 -5.34 -16.70
C PHE A 252 -6.05 -6.48 -16.05
N ILE A 253 -5.59 -7.72 -16.18
CA ILE A 253 -6.19 -8.88 -15.52
C ILE A 253 -6.17 -8.70 -14.00
N SER A 254 -5.05 -8.25 -13.43
CA SER A 254 -4.90 -8.02 -11.99
C SER A 254 -5.91 -6.99 -11.47
N ILE A 255 -6.03 -5.83 -12.14
CA ILE A 255 -7.00 -4.78 -11.77
C ILE A 255 -8.44 -5.29 -11.91
N GLY A 256 -8.74 -6.09 -12.93
CA GLY A 256 -10.04 -6.76 -13.08
C GLY A 256 -10.37 -7.68 -11.90
N LEU A 257 -9.42 -8.55 -11.51
CA LEU A 257 -9.58 -9.44 -10.36
C LEU A 257 -9.75 -8.67 -9.05
N TRP A 258 -9.00 -7.59 -8.86
CA TRP A 258 -9.14 -6.72 -7.68
C TRP A 258 -10.50 -6.04 -7.63
N SER A 259 -10.99 -5.54 -8.77
CA SER A 259 -12.32 -4.92 -8.88
C SER A 259 -13.42 -5.92 -8.51
N MET A 260 -13.32 -7.17 -9.00
CA MET A 260 -14.25 -8.25 -8.64
C MET A 260 -14.18 -8.60 -7.15
N SER A 261 -12.97 -8.65 -6.58
CA SER A 261 -12.78 -8.88 -5.14
C SER A 261 -13.50 -7.82 -4.30
N TYR A 262 -13.33 -6.53 -4.62
CA TYR A 262 -14.00 -5.44 -3.90
C TYR A 262 -15.52 -5.47 -4.07
N LEU A 263 -16.02 -5.79 -5.25
CA LEU A 263 -17.46 -5.97 -5.47
C LEU A 263 -18.03 -7.08 -4.55
N LEU A 264 -17.34 -8.22 -4.47
CA LEU A 264 -17.74 -9.31 -3.57
C LEU A 264 -17.69 -8.87 -2.10
N VAL A 265 -16.66 -8.14 -1.68
CA VAL A 265 -16.57 -7.58 -0.32
C VAL A 265 -17.77 -6.71 0.00
N LEU A 266 -18.17 -5.80 -0.91
CA LEU A 266 -19.34 -4.94 -0.72
C LEU A 266 -20.63 -5.76 -0.59
N VAL A 267 -20.83 -6.78 -1.44
CA VAL A 267 -22.00 -7.67 -1.36
C VAL A 267 -22.03 -8.43 -0.04
N LEU A 268 -20.89 -8.96 0.42
CA LEU A 268 -20.80 -9.67 1.70
C LEU A 268 -21.16 -8.75 2.86
N TYR A 269 -20.62 -7.52 2.91
CA TYR A 269 -20.97 -6.57 3.97
C TYR A 269 -22.42 -6.10 3.91
N ALA A 270 -22.98 -5.89 2.71
CA ALA A 270 -24.40 -5.58 2.56
C ALA A 270 -25.29 -6.68 3.17
N LYS A 271 -24.98 -7.95 2.87
CA LYS A 271 -25.67 -9.12 3.46
C LYS A 271 -25.52 -9.18 4.99
N ILE A 272 -24.32 -8.94 5.51
CA ILE A 272 -24.06 -8.91 6.96
C ILE A 272 -24.88 -7.79 7.62
N ILE A 273 -24.84 -6.57 7.08
CA ILE A 273 -25.56 -5.43 7.64
C ILE A 273 -27.07 -5.67 7.62
N TYR A 274 -27.60 -6.21 6.52
CA TYR A 274 -29.01 -6.59 6.43
C TYR A 274 -29.39 -7.62 7.49
N HIS A 275 -28.60 -8.70 7.64
CA HIS A 275 -28.84 -9.74 8.63
C HIS A 275 -28.79 -9.19 10.06
N VAL A 276 -27.76 -8.41 10.39
CA VAL A 276 -27.60 -7.81 11.73
C VAL A 276 -28.78 -6.89 12.06
N ARG A 277 -29.26 -6.07 11.12
CA ARG A 277 -30.43 -5.20 11.33
C ARG A 277 -31.70 -5.98 11.64
N ARG A 278 -31.88 -7.16 11.04
CA ARG A 278 -33.07 -8.01 11.22
C ARG A 278 -33.08 -8.78 12.55
N VAL A 279 -31.93 -9.24 13.03
CA VAL A 279 -31.84 -10.19 14.16
C VAL A 279 -31.67 -9.52 15.53
N THR A 280 -31.22 -8.26 15.59
CA THR A 280 -30.83 -7.62 16.87
C THR A 280 -31.97 -6.95 17.64
N LEU A 281 -33.00 -7.71 18.03
CA LEU A 281 -34.00 -7.27 19.02
C LEU A 281 -33.52 -7.44 20.48
N VAL A 282 -32.46 -8.23 20.73
CA VAL A 282 -31.86 -8.41 22.07
C VAL A 282 -30.39 -7.97 22.04
N LYS A 283 -30.01 -6.97 22.86
CA LYS A 283 -28.63 -6.47 22.98
C LYS A 283 -27.83 -7.34 23.95
N THR A 284 -26.89 -8.14 23.45
CA THR A 284 -25.91 -8.86 24.29
C THR A 284 -24.49 -8.30 24.10
N ARG A 285 -23.62 -8.51 25.09
CA ARG A 285 -22.21 -8.06 25.05
C ARG A 285 -21.41 -8.68 23.90
N ARG A 286 -21.78 -9.88 23.46
CA ARG A 286 -21.21 -10.55 22.28
C ARG A 286 -21.54 -9.79 20.99
N ILE A 287 -22.80 -9.38 20.83
CA ILE A 287 -23.28 -8.62 19.67
C ILE A 287 -22.56 -7.27 19.56
N THR A 288 -22.30 -6.57 20.68
CA THR A 288 -21.56 -5.30 20.67
C THR A 288 -20.10 -5.47 20.22
N ALA A 289 -19.42 -6.55 20.63
CA ALA A 289 -18.04 -6.81 20.23
C ALA A 289 -17.93 -7.19 18.74
N GLU A 290 -18.82 -8.05 18.23
CA GLU A 290 -18.85 -8.45 16.81
C GLU A 290 -19.20 -7.27 15.90
N ARG A 291 -20.17 -6.42 16.30
CA ARG A 291 -20.49 -5.17 15.59
C ARG A 291 -19.28 -4.24 15.48
N TYR A 292 -18.43 -4.21 16.50
CA TYR A 292 -17.26 -3.36 16.49
C TYR A 292 -16.18 -3.84 15.51
N LEU A 293 -15.89 -5.15 15.57
CA LEU A 293 -14.98 -5.79 14.62
C LEU A 293 -15.50 -5.64 13.18
N LEU A 294 -16.82 -5.70 12.98
CA LEU A 294 -17.45 -5.43 11.71
C LEU A 294 -17.25 -3.97 11.25
N VAL A 295 -17.46 -2.98 12.13
CA VAL A 295 -17.22 -1.56 11.77
C VAL A 295 -15.77 -1.34 11.36
N ILE A 296 -14.81 -1.87 12.11
CA ILE A 296 -13.39 -1.82 11.73
C ILE A 296 -13.17 -2.43 10.35
N ALA A 297 -13.69 -3.64 10.12
CA ALA A 297 -13.53 -4.37 8.87
C ALA A 297 -14.17 -3.65 7.66
N VAL A 298 -15.32 -3.01 7.86
CA VAL A 298 -16.00 -2.17 6.84
C VAL A 298 -15.18 -0.91 6.56
N MET A 299 -14.65 -0.25 7.59
CA MET A 299 -13.82 0.95 7.40
C MET A 299 -12.56 0.64 6.59
N ILE A 300 -11.88 -0.49 6.87
CA ILE A 300 -10.70 -0.94 6.11
C ILE A 300 -11.07 -1.22 4.66
N ALA A 301 -12.17 -1.95 4.44
CA ALA A 301 -12.60 -2.25 3.08
C ALA A 301 -12.96 -0.97 2.30
N PHE A 302 -13.57 0.00 2.96
CA PHE A 302 -13.89 1.29 2.38
C PHE A 302 -12.63 2.11 2.05
N THR A 303 -11.67 2.23 2.96
CA THR A 303 -10.43 2.97 2.70
C THR A 303 -9.60 2.31 1.61
N ASN A 304 -9.46 0.98 1.65
CA ASN A 304 -8.79 0.21 0.61
C ASN A 304 -9.47 0.44 -0.76
N LEU A 305 -10.80 0.30 -0.85
CA LEU A 305 -11.52 0.56 -2.10
C LEU A 305 -11.37 2.00 -2.58
N ALA A 306 -11.48 2.99 -1.69
CA ALA A 306 -11.37 4.40 -2.05
C ALA A 306 -9.99 4.74 -2.64
N CYS A 307 -8.91 4.19 -2.07
CA CYS A 307 -7.56 4.38 -2.59
C CYS A 307 -7.30 3.63 -3.90
N TRP A 308 -8.00 2.53 -4.17
CA TRP A 308 -7.94 1.79 -5.44
C TRP A 308 -8.82 2.37 -6.54
N LEU A 309 -9.85 3.15 -6.19
CA LEU A 309 -10.83 3.70 -7.13
C LEU A 309 -10.18 4.47 -8.29
N PRO A 310 -9.17 5.35 -8.07
CA PRO A 310 -8.50 6.02 -9.18
C PRO A 310 -7.89 5.04 -10.20
N ALA A 311 -7.18 4.01 -9.74
CA ALA A 311 -6.56 3.01 -10.60
C ALA A 311 -7.60 2.18 -11.38
N ILE A 312 -8.71 1.81 -10.73
CA ILE A 312 -9.82 1.08 -11.37
C ILE A 312 -10.47 1.95 -12.45
N LEU A 313 -10.72 3.23 -12.17
CA LEU A 313 -11.30 4.17 -13.13
C LEU A 313 -10.37 4.40 -14.33
N ILE A 314 -9.06 4.54 -14.10
CA ILE A 314 -8.07 4.66 -15.19
C ILE A 314 -8.10 3.42 -16.08
N ALA A 315 -8.07 2.22 -15.50
CA ALA A 315 -8.13 0.98 -16.28
C ALA A 315 -9.45 0.89 -17.08
N MET A 316 -10.57 1.27 -16.47
CA MET A 316 -11.88 1.29 -17.12
C MET A 316 -11.94 2.30 -18.27
N PHE A 317 -11.44 3.52 -18.09
CA PHE A 317 -11.43 4.52 -19.16
C PHE A 317 -10.52 4.11 -20.31
N LYS A 318 -9.38 3.45 -20.02
CA LYS A 318 -8.50 2.88 -21.04
C LYS A 318 -9.19 1.76 -21.84
N LEU A 319 -9.98 0.90 -21.19
CA LEU A 319 -10.78 -0.11 -21.89
C LEU A 319 -11.83 0.49 -22.82
N LEU A 320 -12.50 1.54 -22.36
CA LEU A 320 -13.54 2.23 -23.09
C LEU A 320 -12.98 3.17 -24.16
N GLN A 321 -11.64 3.22 -24.33
CA GLN A 321 -10.93 4.07 -25.28
C GLN A 321 -11.36 5.54 -25.19
N LEU A 322 -11.63 6.01 -23.96
CA LEU A 322 -12.05 7.40 -23.75
C LEU A 322 -10.85 8.33 -23.93
N SER A 323 -11.01 9.34 -24.79
CA SER A 323 -9.97 10.34 -25.09
C SER A 323 -9.52 11.16 -23.87
N ILE A 324 -10.29 11.16 -22.77
CA ILE A 324 -9.91 11.82 -21.52
C ILE A 324 -8.64 11.24 -20.90
N VAL A 325 -8.31 9.97 -21.16
CA VAL A 325 -7.12 9.28 -20.64
C VAL A 325 -5.83 9.89 -21.20
N GLU A 326 -5.89 10.46 -22.40
CA GLU A 326 -4.77 11.12 -23.06
C GLU A 326 -4.65 12.60 -22.68
N SER A 327 -5.64 13.13 -21.94
CA SER A 327 -5.61 14.53 -21.53
C SER A 327 -4.50 14.79 -20.50
N ARG A 328 -3.82 15.93 -20.64
CA ARG A 328 -2.78 16.35 -19.68
C ARG A 328 -3.31 16.42 -18.25
N SER A 329 -4.52 16.94 -18.06
CA SER A 329 -5.15 17.08 -16.74
C SER A 329 -5.32 15.73 -16.05
N PHE A 330 -5.74 14.70 -16.79
CA PHE A 330 -5.91 13.36 -16.26
C PHE A 330 -4.57 12.76 -15.82
N MET A 331 -3.53 12.92 -16.63
CA MET A 331 -2.18 12.44 -16.31
C MET A 331 -1.60 13.08 -15.03
N GLN A 332 -2.02 14.29 -14.64
CA GLN A 332 -1.55 14.92 -13.38
C GLN A 332 -2.18 14.31 -12.12
N ILE A 333 -3.36 13.70 -12.26
CA ILE A 333 -4.11 13.13 -11.13
C ILE A 333 -3.62 11.72 -10.82
N VAL A 334 -3.11 10.98 -11.81
CA VAL A 334 -2.68 9.58 -11.63
C VAL A 334 -1.59 9.42 -10.56
N PRO A 335 -0.50 10.22 -10.52
CA PRO A 335 0.50 10.15 -9.47
C PRO A 335 -0.08 10.37 -8.06
N ILE A 336 -1.07 11.26 -7.93
CA ILE A 336 -1.76 11.52 -6.66
C ILE A 336 -2.51 10.26 -6.21
N GLY A 337 -3.20 9.57 -7.12
CA GLY A 337 -3.87 8.31 -6.83
C GLY A 337 -2.90 7.22 -6.33
N ILE A 338 -1.74 7.09 -6.98
CA ILE A 338 -0.68 6.15 -6.57
C ILE A 338 -0.14 6.51 -5.18
N PHE A 339 0.06 7.80 -4.91
CA PHE A 339 0.51 8.27 -3.61
C PHE A 339 -0.51 7.99 -2.50
N LEU A 340 -1.80 8.18 -2.77
CA LEU A 340 -2.88 7.83 -1.85
C LEU A 340 -2.98 6.32 -1.60
N LEU A 341 -2.68 5.48 -2.59
CA LEU A 341 -2.59 4.04 -2.42
C LEU A 341 -1.51 3.66 -1.39
N ALA A 342 -0.34 4.31 -1.45
CA ALA A 342 0.72 4.07 -0.48
C ALA A 342 0.39 4.61 0.92
N ILE A 343 -0.25 5.78 1.02
CA ILE A 343 -0.71 6.35 2.30
C ILE A 343 -1.73 5.44 3.00
N ASN A 344 -2.53 4.71 2.24
CA ASN A 344 -3.53 3.80 2.79
C ASN A 344 -2.95 2.79 3.81
N SER A 345 -1.71 2.35 3.59
CA SER A 345 -0.97 1.47 4.51
C SER A 345 -0.75 2.08 5.91
N ALA A 346 -0.69 3.41 6.02
CA ALA A 346 -0.59 4.13 7.29
C ALA A 346 -1.97 4.41 7.93
N ILE A 347 -3.05 4.42 7.14
CA ILE A 347 -4.41 4.69 7.62
C ILE A 347 -4.99 3.47 8.35
N ASN A 348 -4.79 2.27 7.81
CA ASN A 348 -5.26 1.00 8.38
C ASN A 348 -4.97 0.85 9.89
N PRO A 349 -3.73 1.04 10.38
CA PRO A 349 -3.43 0.94 11.81
C PRO A 349 -3.98 2.07 12.68
N LEU A 350 -4.26 3.24 12.12
CA LEU A 350 -4.96 4.31 12.83
C LEU A 350 -6.42 3.93 13.08
N ILE A 351 -7.08 3.31 12.10
CA ILE A 351 -8.43 2.75 12.24
C ILE A 351 -8.43 1.73 13.39
N TYR A 352 -7.47 0.78 13.41
CA TYR A 352 -7.35 -0.20 14.51
C TYR A 352 -7.14 0.47 15.86
N SER A 353 -6.26 1.47 15.95
CA SER A 353 -5.83 2.06 17.22
C SER A 353 -6.88 2.99 17.83
N ILE A 354 -7.51 3.85 17.02
CA ILE A 354 -8.56 4.77 17.50
C ILE A 354 -9.79 3.98 17.91
N LEU A 355 -10.17 2.97 17.12
CA LEU A 355 -11.35 2.19 17.41
C LEU A 355 -11.07 1.21 18.58
N SER A 356 -9.97 0.48 18.63
CA SER A 356 -9.71 -0.43 19.76
C SER A 356 -9.64 0.27 21.13
N ASN A 357 -9.12 1.50 21.19
CA ASN A 357 -9.07 2.29 22.43
C ASN A 357 -10.46 2.73 22.92
N LYS A 358 -11.38 3.08 22.01
CA LYS A 358 -12.79 3.38 22.36
C LYS A 358 -13.50 2.16 22.95
N MET A 359 -13.21 0.95 22.48
CA MET A 359 -13.70 -0.30 23.10
C MET A 359 -13.20 -0.46 24.53
N CYS A 360 -11.90 -0.30 24.76
CA CYS A 360 -11.30 -0.49 26.08
C CYS A 360 -11.85 0.53 27.09
N LYS A 361 -11.97 1.81 26.68
CA LYS A 361 -12.60 2.85 27.52
C LYS A 361 -14.07 2.58 27.82
N ARG A 362 -14.90 2.24 26.82
CA ARG A 362 -16.32 1.91 27.05
C ARG A 362 -16.50 0.71 27.99
N TRP A 363 -15.67 -0.31 27.85
CA TRP A 363 -15.71 -1.49 28.71
C TRP A 363 -15.35 -1.19 30.16
N VAL A 364 -14.29 -0.39 30.39
CA VAL A 364 -13.91 0.05 31.74
C VAL A 364 -15.04 0.85 32.39
N ASN A 365 -15.72 1.69 31.62
CA ASN A 365 -16.83 2.52 32.11
C ASN A 365 -18.16 1.78 32.29
N THR A 366 -18.30 0.53 31.80
CA THR A 366 -19.51 -0.29 32.00
C THR A 366 -19.34 -1.30 33.15
N VAL A 367 -18.11 -1.46 33.65
CA VAL A 367 -17.76 -2.38 34.74
C VAL A 367 -17.49 -1.62 36.05
N LYS A 368 -17.26 -0.30 35.97
CA LYS A 368 -17.56 0.63 37.06
C LYS A 368 -19.05 0.95 37.01
#